data_AF-A0A6G4V073-F1
#
_entry.id   AF-A0A6G4V073-F1
#
_cell.length_a   1.000
_cell.length_b   1.000
_cell.length_c   1.000
_cell.angle_alpha   90.00
_cell.angle_beta   90.00
_cell.angle_gamma   90.00
#
_symmetry.space_group_name_H-M   'P 1'
#
loop_
_entity.id
_entity.type
_entity.pdbx_description
1 polymer ?
#
loop_
_entity_poly.entity_id
_entity_poly.type
_entity_poly.pdbx_seq_one_letter_code
_entity_poly.pdbx_strand_id
1 'polypeptide(L)'
;MQLFGEVIEEITDGSDIALLTLAQNIRSACPDLNNTLLQPDTLAFDPRQPLSEHRLKGLRHLRLRTDLRDETSQHYSHRGEDEAGEIGVGSHFWRDPRRPRHYFSTARKPATAAGGSPRGSRVEAHWACTGRDKNKTYGMKHEIHQDVWNPQLLEIVIARHSLDDDPAAWAQQRYEATHSSDPLILPAALHLGHTVSKHILPAHLVEPLTEHDR
;
A
#
# COMPACT_ATOMS: atom_id res chain seq x y z
N MET A 1 -11.44 -17.95 14.19
CA MET A 1 -10.15 -17.24 14.32
C MET A 1 -8.99 -18.15 14.67
N GLN A 2 -9.21 -19.23 15.45
CA GLN A 2 -8.24 -20.32 15.69
C GLN A 2 -7.49 -20.76 14.42
N LEU A 3 -8.20 -20.93 13.30
CA LEU A 3 -7.62 -21.35 12.01
C LEU A 3 -6.39 -20.53 11.56
N PHE A 4 -6.41 -19.19 11.67
CA PHE A 4 -5.28 -18.37 11.22
C PHE A 4 -4.07 -18.51 12.14
N GLY A 5 -4.30 -18.52 13.46
CA GLY A 5 -3.24 -18.77 14.43
C GLY A 5 -2.64 -20.16 14.25
N GLU A 6 -3.48 -21.19 14.12
CA GLU A 6 -3.08 -22.58 13.91
C GLU A 6 -2.30 -22.77 12.60
N VAL A 7 -2.76 -22.19 11.49
CA VAL A 7 -2.04 -22.26 10.21
C VAL A 7 -0.69 -21.57 10.30
N ILE A 8 -0.61 -20.39 10.93
CA ILE A 8 0.69 -19.73 11.12
C ILE A 8 1.60 -20.59 11.99
N GLU A 9 1.09 -21.13 13.10
CA GLU A 9 1.87 -22.02 13.97
C GLU A 9 2.37 -23.28 13.25
N GLU A 10 1.55 -23.88 12.39
CA GLU A 10 1.89 -25.07 11.62
C GLU A 10 2.98 -24.80 10.58
N ILE A 11 2.92 -23.65 9.90
CA ILE A 11 3.90 -23.33 8.86
C ILE A 11 5.21 -22.78 9.45
N THR A 12 5.19 -22.18 10.64
CA THR A 12 6.39 -21.63 11.28
C THR A 12 7.27 -22.74 11.89
N ASP A 13 8.04 -23.42 11.05
CA ASP A 13 9.04 -24.41 11.45
C ASP A 13 10.43 -23.81 11.73
N GLY A 14 10.54 -22.48 11.65
CA GLY A 14 11.79 -21.73 11.76
C GLY A 14 12.46 -21.39 10.42
N SER A 15 11.84 -21.77 9.30
CA SER A 15 12.20 -21.28 7.96
C SER A 15 11.78 -19.83 7.73
N ASP A 16 12.34 -19.22 6.68
CA ASP A 16 12.03 -17.84 6.31
C ASP A 16 10.67 -17.75 5.61
N ILE A 17 9.67 -17.19 6.32
CA ILE A 17 8.28 -17.09 5.85
C ILE A 17 7.86 -15.63 5.80
N ALA A 18 7.27 -15.22 4.68
CA ALA A 18 6.63 -13.92 4.53
C ALA A 18 5.10 -14.08 4.57
N LEU A 19 4.49 -13.59 5.64
CA LEU A 19 3.04 -13.44 5.74
C LEU A 19 2.63 -12.11 5.12
N LEU A 20 1.91 -12.16 4.00
CA LEU A 20 1.33 -10.99 3.35
C LEU A 20 -0.15 -10.90 3.71
N THR A 21 -0.58 -9.73 4.19
CA THR A 21 -2.00 -9.48 4.48
C THR A 21 -2.48 -8.21 3.81
N LEU A 22 -3.68 -8.24 3.21
CA LEU A 22 -4.35 -7.03 2.71
C LEU A 22 -5.32 -6.51 3.77
N ALA A 23 -5.04 -5.33 4.31
CA ALA A 23 -5.79 -4.71 5.41
C ALA A 23 -7.30 -4.70 5.18
N GLN A 24 -7.74 -4.35 3.98
CA GLN A 24 -9.17 -4.30 3.63
C GLN A 24 -9.85 -5.68 3.70
N ASN A 25 -9.15 -6.75 3.34
CA ASN A 25 -9.70 -8.11 3.32
C ASN A 25 -9.78 -8.72 4.71
N ILE A 26 -8.75 -8.48 5.53
CA ILE A 26 -8.64 -9.11 6.85
C ILE A 26 -9.50 -8.41 7.91
N ARG A 27 -10.09 -7.25 7.62
CA ARG A 27 -10.78 -6.42 8.62
C ARG A 27 -11.90 -7.14 9.37
N SER A 28 -12.69 -7.94 8.68
CA SER A 28 -13.80 -8.71 9.26
C SER A 28 -13.35 -10.07 9.81
N ALA A 29 -12.36 -10.70 9.17
CA ALA A 29 -11.89 -12.04 9.54
C ALA A 29 -10.89 -12.05 10.70
N CYS A 30 -10.05 -11.00 10.79
CA CYS A 30 -8.99 -10.81 11.78
C CYS A 30 -8.99 -9.37 12.31
N PRO A 31 -9.97 -9.00 13.15
CA PRO A 31 -10.12 -7.63 13.64
C PRO A 31 -8.90 -7.13 14.42
N ASP A 32 -8.13 -8.03 15.01
CA ASP A 32 -6.96 -7.73 15.83
C ASP A 32 -5.74 -7.30 15.00
N LEU A 33 -5.76 -7.62 13.71
CA LEU A 33 -4.78 -7.15 12.73
C LEU A 33 -5.22 -5.85 12.04
N ASN A 34 -6.26 -5.17 12.55
CA ASN A 34 -6.65 -3.83 12.10
C ASN A 34 -5.75 -2.74 12.67
N ASN A 35 -5.80 -1.57 12.03
CA ASN A 35 -4.96 -0.41 12.36
C ASN A 35 -4.93 -0.07 13.86
N THR A 36 -6.06 -0.19 14.56
CA THR A 36 -6.19 0.21 15.96
C THR A 36 -5.53 -0.76 16.94
N LEU A 37 -5.40 -2.02 16.56
CA LEU A 37 -4.93 -3.11 17.42
C LEU A 37 -3.57 -3.67 16.98
N LEU A 38 -3.12 -3.32 15.77
CA LEU A 38 -1.82 -3.72 15.25
C LEU A 38 -0.70 -3.12 16.11
N GLN A 39 0.09 -4.01 16.73
CA GLN A 39 1.24 -3.65 17.53
C GLN A 39 2.54 -4.14 16.87
N PRO A 40 3.61 -3.34 16.87
CA PRO A 40 4.91 -3.78 16.35
C PRO A 40 5.37 -5.08 17.01
N ASP A 41 5.87 -6.00 16.18
CA ASP A 41 6.39 -7.32 16.56
C ASP A 41 5.40 -8.22 17.30
N THR A 42 4.14 -7.85 17.39
CA THR A 42 3.10 -8.64 18.04
C THR A 42 2.14 -9.13 16.98
N LEU A 43 2.15 -10.45 16.74
CA LEU A 43 1.16 -11.08 15.90
C LEU A 43 0.06 -11.68 16.78
N ALA A 44 -1.09 -11.00 16.82
CA ALA A 44 -2.24 -11.40 17.59
C ALA A 44 -3.43 -11.65 16.65
N PHE A 45 -3.89 -12.90 16.60
CA PHE A 45 -5.21 -13.26 16.07
C PHE A 45 -6.26 -13.34 17.19
N ASP A 46 -5.87 -13.04 18.42
CA ASP A 46 -6.72 -12.71 19.55
C ASP A 46 -5.86 -11.77 20.43
N PRO A 47 -6.31 -10.55 20.82
CA PRO A 47 -5.50 -9.63 21.59
C PRO A 47 -5.16 -10.19 22.97
N ARG A 48 -5.93 -11.16 23.47
CA ARG A 48 -5.70 -11.83 24.75
C ARG A 48 -4.73 -13.00 24.63
N GLN A 49 -4.44 -13.46 23.42
CA GLN A 49 -3.57 -14.62 23.17
C GLN A 49 -2.60 -14.32 22.01
N PRO A 50 -1.65 -13.40 22.20
CA PRO A 50 -0.60 -13.17 21.22
C PRO A 50 0.28 -14.42 21.05
N LEU A 51 0.75 -14.66 19.82
CA LEU A 51 1.69 -15.73 19.56
C LEU A 51 3.04 -15.41 20.20
N SER A 52 3.61 -16.38 20.93
CA SER A 52 4.90 -16.23 21.59
C SER A 52 6.06 -16.14 20.60
N GLU A 53 7.09 -15.34 20.91
CA GLU A 53 8.20 -15.05 19.99
C GLU A 53 8.90 -16.28 19.39
N HIS A 54 9.08 -17.34 20.18
CA HIS A 54 9.74 -18.57 19.71
C HIS A 54 8.97 -19.25 18.57
N ARG A 55 7.64 -19.11 18.52
CA ARG A 55 6.78 -19.63 17.45
C ARG A 55 6.82 -18.78 16.19
N LEU A 56 7.39 -17.60 16.28
CA LEU A 56 7.39 -16.63 15.20
C LEU A 56 8.79 -16.42 14.64
N LYS A 57 9.70 -17.37 14.89
CA LYS A 57 11.05 -17.37 14.34
C LYS A 57 10.97 -17.54 12.83
N GLY A 58 11.68 -16.68 12.09
CA GLY A 58 11.66 -16.69 10.64
C GLY A 58 10.41 -16.07 10.01
N LEU A 59 9.42 -15.63 10.79
CA LEU A 59 8.20 -15.00 10.26
C LEU A 59 8.39 -13.48 10.07
N ARG A 60 8.15 -13.01 8.85
CA ARG A 60 8.02 -11.58 8.51
C ARG A 60 6.58 -11.30 8.14
N HIS A 61 5.94 -10.37 8.83
CA HIS A 61 4.56 -9.97 8.55
C HIS A 61 4.55 -8.62 7.85
N LEU A 62 4.16 -8.63 6.58
CA LEU A 62 3.93 -7.43 5.79
C LEU A 62 2.43 -7.23 5.63
N ARG A 63 1.95 -6.09 6.11
CA ARG A 63 0.56 -5.67 5.96
C ARG A 63 0.48 -4.58 4.91
N LEU A 64 -0.38 -4.80 3.94
CA LEU A 64 -0.57 -3.93 2.79
C LEU A 64 -1.91 -3.25 2.86
N ARG A 65 -1.98 -2.04 2.32
CA ARG A 65 -3.23 -1.32 2.11
C ARG A 65 -3.17 -0.63 0.74
N THR A 66 -4.21 -0.85 -0.06
CA THR A 66 -4.39 -0.21 -1.37
C THR A 66 -5.52 0.82 -1.28
N ASP A 67 -6.03 1.28 -2.42
CA ASP A 67 -7.23 2.09 -2.58
C ASP A 67 -8.53 1.26 -2.68
N LEU A 68 -8.48 -0.06 -2.47
CA LEU A 68 -9.65 -0.93 -2.55
C LEU A 68 -10.77 -0.40 -1.65
N ARG A 69 -12.00 -0.36 -2.18
CA ARG A 69 -13.21 0.21 -1.55
C ARG A 69 -13.15 1.73 -1.31
N ASP A 70 -12.44 2.44 -2.19
CA ASP A 70 -12.21 3.90 -2.11
C ASP A 70 -11.48 4.34 -0.82
N GLU A 71 -10.82 3.39 -0.14
CA GLU A 71 -10.09 3.63 1.10
C GLU A 71 -8.65 4.03 0.79
N THR A 72 -8.45 5.23 0.23
CA THR A 72 -7.09 5.76 -0.01
C THR A 72 -6.50 6.34 1.27
N SER A 73 -5.31 5.88 1.66
CA SER A 73 -4.58 6.48 2.77
C SER A 73 -4.12 7.89 2.43
N GLN A 74 -4.33 8.81 3.38
CA GLN A 74 -3.67 10.12 3.33
C GLN A 74 -2.16 9.92 3.45
N HIS A 75 -1.43 10.47 2.49
CA HIS A 75 0.02 10.31 2.42
C HIS A 75 0.67 11.56 1.83
N TYR A 76 1.95 11.73 2.15
CA TYR A 76 2.86 12.66 1.53
C TYR A 76 4.28 12.11 1.69
N SER A 77 5.22 12.60 0.91
CA SER A 77 6.63 12.25 1.05
C SER A 77 7.42 13.40 1.61
N HIS A 78 8.47 13.09 2.36
CA HIS A 78 9.51 14.05 2.69
C HIS A 78 10.64 13.94 1.67
N ARG A 79 11.16 15.09 1.22
CA ARG A 79 12.36 15.17 0.40
C ARG A 79 13.57 15.15 1.33
N GLY A 80 14.18 13.99 1.46
CA GLY A 80 15.21 13.72 2.47
C GLY A 80 14.82 12.53 3.34
N GLU A 81 15.68 12.15 4.27
CA GLU A 81 15.43 11.03 5.17
C GLU A 81 14.74 11.44 6.48
N ASP A 82 14.58 12.74 6.73
CA ASP A 82 14.11 13.32 7.97
C ASP A 82 12.79 14.09 7.81
N GLU A 83 12.12 14.33 8.94
CA GLU A 83 10.86 15.07 8.98
C GLU A 83 10.98 16.53 8.56
N ALA A 84 12.21 17.10 8.63
CA ALA A 84 12.50 18.47 8.22
C ALA A 84 12.59 18.63 6.69
N GLY A 85 12.65 17.53 5.94
CA GLY A 85 12.65 17.53 4.49
C GLY A 85 11.41 18.18 3.89
N GLU A 86 11.55 18.75 2.68
CA GLU A 86 10.44 19.39 1.96
C GLU A 86 9.28 18.41 1.74
N ILE A 87 8.05 18.82 2.04
CA ILE A 87 6.86 18.01 1.81
C ILE A 87 6.51 17.99 0.31
N GLY A 88 6.23 16.80 -0.22
CA GLY A 88 5.87 16.61 -1.62
C GLY A 88 5.00 15.39 -1.89
N VAL A 89 4.75 15.13 -3.17
CA VAL A 89 4.08 13.92 -3.65
C VAL A 89 5.14 12.84 -3.83
N GLY A 90 4.99 11.73 -3.10
CA GLY A 90 5.90 10.61 -3.15
C GLY A 90 5.89 9.93 -4.51
N SER A 91 7.07 9.58 -5.00
CA SER A 91 7.24 8.85 -6.25
C SER A 91 7.89 7.51 -5.99
N HIS A 92 7.34 6.45 -6.60
CA HIS A 92 7.93 5.12 -6.67
C HIS A 92 8.00 4.38 -5.32
N PHE A 93 8.85 4.82 -4.38
CA PHE A 93 8.95 4.22 -3.06
C PHE A 93 9.61 5.14 -2.06
N TRP A 94 9.01 5.28 -0.89
CA TRP A 94 9.56 6.09 0.18
C TRP A 94 9.13 5.53 1.54
N ARG A 95 9.90 5.90 2.56
CA ARG A 95 9.64 5.58 3.96
C ARG A 95 9.00 6.77 4.66
N ASP A 96 8.13 6.50 5.62
CA ASP A 96 7.66 7.50 6.58
C ASP A 96 8.76 7.78 7.61
N PRO A 97 9.33 8.99 7.69
CA PRO A 97 10.37 9.30 8.67
C PRO A 97 9.90 9.18 10.12
N ARG A 98 8.59 9.32 10.38
CA ARG A 98 8.00 9.15 11.73
C ARG A 98 7.84 7.69 12.13
N ARG A 99 7.79 6.80 11.15
CA ARG A 99 7.42 5.40 11.32
C ARG A 99 8.36 4.53 10.50
N PRO A 100 9.50 4.10 11.07
CA PRO A 100 10.58 3.46 10.29
C PRO A 100 10.21 2.13 9.62
N ARG A 101 9.07 1.52 9.99
CA ARG A 101 8.52 0.30 9.38
C ARG A 101 7.36 0.55 8.43
N HIS A 102 7.08 1.80 8.13
CA HIS A 102 5.96 2.24 7.31
C HIS A 102 6.50 2.82 6.01
N TYR A 103 6.08 2.20 4.91
CA TYR A 103 6.54 2.50 3.58
C TYR A 103 5.35 2.74 2.68
N PHE A 104 5.60 3.50 1.63
CA PHE A 104 4.62 3.83 0.63
C PHE A 104 5.23 3.65 -0.74
N SER A 105 4.37 3.34 -1.70
CA SER A 105 4.73 3.23 -3.09
C SER A 105 3.62 3.82 -3.95
N THR A 106 4.02 4.51 -5.00
CA THR A 106 3.13 4.99 -6.07
C THR A 106 3.64 4.48 -7.40
N ALA A 107 2.70 4.14 -8.28
CA ALA A 107 2.99 3.82 -9.65
C ALA A 107 3.69 5.01 -10.33
N ARG A 108 4.55 4.74 -11.31
CA ARG A 108 5.02 5.81 -12.20
C ARG A 108 3.85 6.37 -13.01
N LYS A 109 3.91 7.68 -13.25
CA LYS A 109 2.97 8.37 -14.12
C LYS A 109 3.09 7.82 -15.55
N PRO A 110 2.03 7.24 -16.13
CA PRO A 110 2.09 6.72 -17.49
C PRO A 110 2.25 7.85 -18.50
N ALA A 111 2.91 7.56 -19.63
CA ALA A 111 3.16 8.55 -20.69
C ALA A 111 1.86 9.14 -21.26
N THR A 112 0.77 8.36 -21.29
CA THR A 112 -0.56 8.80 -21.70
C THR A 112 -1.17 9.86 -20.78
N ALA A 113 -0.76 9.90 -19.50
CA ALA A 113 -1.18 10.92 -18.54
C ALA A 113 -0.17 12.08 -18.44
N ALA A 114 0.83 12.19 -19.32
CA ALA A 114 1.91 13.17 -19.23
C ALA A 114 1.42 14.63 -19.04
N GLY A 115 0.29 14.99 -19.62
CA GLY A 115 -0.33 16.31 -19.47
C GLY A 115 -0.98 16.58 -18.10
N GLY A 116 -1.24 15.56 -17.30
CA GLY A 116 -1.91 15.72 -16.01
C GLY A 116 -0.99 16.16 -14.89
N SER A 117 -1.36 17.17 -14.11
CA SER A 117 -0.52 17.65 -13.00
C SER A 117 -0.84 16.87 -11.73
N PRO A 118 0.14 16.29 -11.01
CA PRO A 118 -0.09 15.73 -9.67
C PRO A 118 -0.38 16.81 -8.62
N ARG A 119 -0.13 18.09 -8.94
CA ARG A 119 -0.51 19.26 -8.14
C ARG A 119 -1.75 19.97 -8.69
N GLY A 120 -2.32 19.43 -9.76
CA GLY A 120 -3.49 20.01 -10.41
C GLY A 120 -4.64 20.05 -9.42
N SER A 121 -5.19 21.25 -9.24
CA SER A 121 -6.37 21.44 -8.42
C SER A 121 -7.43 22.16 -9.26
N ARG A 122 -8.64 21.60 -9.22
CA ARG A 122 -9.83 22.19 -9.84
C ARG A 122 -10.43 23.31 -8.99
N VAL A 123 -10.09 23.35 -7.70
CA VAL A 123 -10.70 24.24 -6.71
C VAL A 123 -9.75 25.37 -6.32
N GLU A 124 -8.48 25.06 -6.11
CA GLU A 124 -7.48 26.00 -5.60
C GLU A 124 -6.40 26.31 -6.62
N ALA A 125 -5.96 27.56 -6.69
CA ALA A 125 -4.77 27.90 -7.44
C ALA A 125 -3.54 27.35 -6.73
N HIS A 126 -2.57 26.85 -7.48
CA HIS A 126 -1.28 26.47 -6.95
C HIS A 126 -0.16 27.13 -7.75
N TRP A 127 1.03 27.22 -7.14
CA TRP A 127 2.19 27.79 -7.79
C TRP A 127 2.72 26.84 -8.87
N ALA A 128 2.67 27.28 -10.13
CA ALA A 128 3.07 26.47 -11.28
C ALA A 128 3.66 27.35 -12.40
N CYS A 129 4.26 26.69 -13.40
CA CYS A 129 4.67 27.38 -14.62
C CYS A 129 3.43 27.80 -15.41
N THR A 130 3.30 29.10 -15.68
CA THR A 130 2.16 29.72 -16.38
C THR A 130 2.49 30.06 -17.84
N GLY A 131 3.77 30.23 -18.17
CA GLY A 131 4.22 30.51 -19.53
C GLY A 131 4.24 29.26 -20.44
N ARG A 132 3.89 29.44 -21.72
CA ARG A 132 4.15 28.46 -22.78
C ARG A 132 5.49 28.77 -23.47
N ASP A 133 6.20 27.70 -23.82
CA ASP A 133 7.42 27.62 -24.62
C ASP A 133 8.37 28.85 -24.65
N LYS A 134 9.58 28.60 -24.13
CA LYS A 134 10.81 29.43 -24.13
C LYS A 134 10.90 30.55 -23.09
N ASN A 135 9.80 31.05 -22.53
CA ASN A 135 9.81 31.91 -21.34
C ASN A 135 9.02 31.27 -20.20
N LYS A 136 9.71 30.49 -19.36
CA LYS A 136 9.12 29.90 -18.15
C LYS A 136 8.85 31.01 -17.12
N THR A 137 7.63 31.49 -17.08
CA THR A 137 7.11 32.35 -16.00
C THR A 137 6.40 31.49 -14.95
N TYR A 138 6.60 31.80 -13.68
CA TYR A 138 5.96 31.12 -12.55
C TYR A 138 4.90 32.03 -11.92
N GLY A 139 3.78 31.45 -11.53
CA GLY A 139 2.67 32.18 -10.93
C GLY A 139 1.62 31.24 -10.33
N MET A 140 0.61 31.83 -9.70
CA MET A 140 -0.57 31.09 -9.27
C MET A 140 -1.39 30.69 -10.50
N LYS A 141 -1.65 29.39 -10.66
CA LYS A 141 -2.36 28.82 -11.80
C LYS A 141 -3.58 28.03 -11.31
N HIS A 142 -4.73 28.29 -11.93
CA HIS A 142 -5.91 27.43 -11.83
C HIS A 142 -5.90 26.41 -12.96
N GLU A 143 -5.93 25.13 -12.61
CA GLU A 143 -5.89 24.02 -13.58
C GLU A 143 -7.27 23.34 -13.68
N ILE A 144 -8.33 24.15 -13.84
CA ILE A 144 -9.74 23.73 -13.83
C ILE A 144 -10.12 22.67 -14.88
N HIS A 145 -9.41 22.66 -16.01
CA HIS A 145 -9.65 21.74 -17.13
C HIS A 145 -8.53 20.70 -17.31
N GLN A 146 -7.57 20.66 -16.39
CA GLN A 146 -6.45 19.74 -16.50
C GLN A 146 -6.81 18.44 -15.79
N ASP A 147 -6.53 17.31 -16.44
CA ASP A 147 -6.65 16.02 -15.80
C ASP A 147 -5.65 15.94 -14.64
N VAL A 148 -6.12 15.49 -13.49
CA VAL A 148 -5.27 15.29 -12.32
C VAL A 148 -4.93 13.81 -12.30
N TRP A 149 -3.62 13.51 -12.28
CA TRP A 149 -3.17 12.14 -12.09
C TRP A 149 -3.05 11.88 -10.59
N ASN A 150 -3.96 11.06 -10.07
CA ASN A 150 -3.88 10.53 -8.71
C ASN A 150 -3.20 9.15 -8.77
N PRO A 151 -1.92 9.03 -8.38
CA PRO A 151 -1.32 7.71 -8.31
C PRO A 151 -2.03 6.87 -7.25
N GLN A 152 -2.45 5.67 -7.63
CA GLN A 152 -2.89 4.69 -6.64
C GLN A 152 -1.72 4.43 -5.68
N LEU A 153 -2.02 4.44 -4.39
CA LEU A 153 -1.04 4.29 -3.32
C LEU A 153 -1.06 2.85 -2.81
N LEU A 154 0.11 2.24 -2.74
CA LEU A 154 0.34 1.05 -1.93
C LEU A 154 1.04 1.45 -0.63
N GLU A 155 0.37 1.28 0.48
CA GLU A 155 0.94 1.38 1.81
C GLU A 155 1.40 0.00 2.29
N ILE A 156 2.59 -0.03 2.89
CA ILE A 156 3.27 -1.24 3.35
C ILE A 156 3.73 -1.00 4.78
N VAL A 157 3.23 -1.81 5.72
CA VAL A 157 3.65 -1.83 7.11
C VAL A 157 4.35 -3.15 7.39
N ILE A 158 5.62 -3.08 7.79
CA ILE A 158 6.34 -4.25 8.32
C ILE A 158 5.94 -4.39 9.79
N ALA A 159 4.88 -5.17 10.03
CA ALA A 159 4.31 -5.37 11.35
C ALA A 159 5.24 -6.22 12.23
N ARG A 160 5.92 -7.20 11.63
CA ARG A 160 6.91 -8.06 12.29
C ARG A 160 8.08 -8.37 11.37
N HIS A 161 9.29 -8.37 11.90
CA HIS A 161 10.50 -8.87 11.25
C HIS A 161 11.52 -9.36 12.29
N SER A 162 12.57 -10.07 11.88
CA SER A 162 13.67 -10.44 12.79
C SER A 162 14.54 -9.22 13.07
N LEU A 163 15.21 -9.19 14.23
CA LEU A 163 16.10 -8.08 14.63
C LEU A 163 17.21 -7.80 13.61
N ASP A 164 17.72 -8.84 12.96
CA ASP A 164 18.79 -8.76 11.97
C ASP A 164 18.29 -8.46 10.55
N ASP A 165 16.97 -8.42 10.33
CA ASP A 165 16.40 -8.12 9.02
C ASP A 165 16.34 -6.61 8.76
N ASP A 166 16.67 -6.20 7.53
CA ASP A 166 16.35 -4.85 7.05
C ASP A 166 14.88 -4.77 6.63
N PRO A 167 14.01 -4.01 7.34
CA PRO A 167 12.61 -3.87 6.97
C PRO A 167 12.42 -3.20 5.60
N ALA A 168 13.37 -2.37 5.14
CA ALA A 168 13.26 -1.72 3.84
C ALA A 168 13.42 -2.73 2.69
N ALA A 169 14.33 -3.69 2.83
CA ALA A 169 14.52 -4.77 1.86
C ALA A 169 13.23 -5.60 1.67
N TRP A 170 12.52 -5.90 2.76
CA TRP A 170 11.23 -6.61 2.69
C TRP A 170 10.13 -5.76 2.04
N ALA A 171 10.05 -4.47 2.37
CA ALA A 171 9.07 -3.56 1.75
C ALA A 171 9.29 -3.35 0.25
N GLN A 172 10.52 -3.57 -0.25
CA GLN A 172 10.84 -3.44 -1.67
C GLN A 172 10.35 -4.59 -2.54
N GLN A 173 9.82 -5.69 -1.97
CA GLN A 173 9.21 -6.80 -2.73
C GLN A 173 7.89 -6.44 -3.44
N ARG A 174 7.63 -5.14 -3.67
CA ARG A 174 6.52 -4.64 -4.48
C ARG A 174 6.69 -5.07 -5.94
N TYR A 175 5.56 -5.21 -6.63
CA TYR A 175 5.53 -5.42 -8.07
C TYR A 175 5.03 -4.14 -8.74
N GLU A 176 5.80 -3.59 -9.69
CA GLU A 176 5.35 -2.48 -10.53
C GLU A 176 5.10 -3.02 -11.95
N ALA A 177 3.83 -3.15 -12.32
CA ALA A 177 3.41 -3.62 -13.63
C ALA A 177 3.40 -2.44 -14.63
N THR A 178 4.49 -2.27 -15.39
CA THR A 178 4.70 -1.14 -16.33
C THR A 178 3.62 -1.01 -17.42
N HIS A 179 2.82 -2.06 -17.66
CA HIS A 179 1.82 -2.13 -18.74
C HIS A 179 0.38 -2.30 -18.24
N SER A 180 0.13 -2.15 -16.94
CA SER A 180 -1.22 -2.24 -16.36
C SER A 180 -1.84 -0.85 -16.21
N SER A 181 -3.17 -0.76 -16.30
CA SER A 181 -3.93 0.44 -15.94
C SER A 181 -3.79 0.78 -14.45
N ASP A 182 -3.52 -0.23 -13.62
CA ASP A 182 -3.14 -0.13 -12.21
C ASP A 182 -1.75 -0.76 -12.03
N PRO A 183 -0.67 0.03 -11.96
CA PRO A 183 0.70 -0.51 -11.94
C PRO A 183 1.11 -1.07 -10.58
N LEU A 184 0.38 -0.76 -9.50
CA LEU A 184 0.67 -1.24 -8.14
C LEU A 184 -0.34 -2.32 -7.74
N ILE A 185 -0.42 -3.34 -8.59
CA ILE A 185 -1.12 -4.57 -8.24
C ILE A 185 -0.51 -5.14 -6.94
N LEU A 186 -1.37 -5.77 -6.14
CA LEU A 186 -1.00 -6.62 -5.02
C LEU A 186 0.29 -7.41 -5.33
N PRO A 187 1.23 -7.55 -4.37
CA PRO A 187 2.42 -8.38 -4.57
C PRO A 187 2.04 -9.77 -5.11
N ALA A 188 2.92 -10.37 -5.90
CA ALA A 188 2.61 -11.54 -6.72
C ALA A 188 1.83 -12.64 -5.99
N ALA A 189 2.18 -12.96 -4.74
CA ALA A 189 1.46 -13.94 -3.92
C ALA A 189 0.00 -13.54 -3.64
N LEU A 190 -0.28 -12.28 -3.30
CA LEU A 190 -1.64 -11.78 -3.09
C LEU A 190 -2.39 -11.60 -4.41
N HIS A 191 -1.70 -11.19 -5.48
CA HIS A 191 -2.30 -11.15 -6.81
C HIS A 191 -2.73 -12.55 -7.27
N LEU A 192 -1.87 -13.55 -7.08
CA LEU A 192 -2.19 -14.94 -7.37
C LEU A 192 -3.39 -15.41 -6.54
N GLY A 193 -3.40 -15.16 -5.23
CA GLY A 193 -4.53 -15.49 -4.36
C GLY A 193 -5.85 -14.84 -4.82
N HIS A 194 -5.79 -13.58 -5.26
CA HIS A 194 -6.93 -12.86 -5.82
C HIS A 194 -7.41 -13.41 -7.17
N THR A 195 -6.48 -13.79 -8.05
CA THR A 195 -6.81 -14.41 -9.34
C THR A 195 -7.39 -15.80 -9.15
N VAL A 196 -6.80 -16.59 -8.25
CA VAL A 196 -7.31 -17.90 -7.87
C VAL A 196 -8.71 -17.79 -7.28
N SER A 197 -8.98 -16.84 -6.39
CA SER A 197 -10.33 -16.67 -5.82
C SER A 197 -11.38 -16.34 -6.88
N LYS A 198 -11.03 -15.53 -7.90
CA LYS A 198 -11.90 -15.25 -9.06
C LYS A 198 -12.24 -16.49 -9.88
N HIS A 199 -11.34 -17.47 -9.94
CA HIS A 199 -11.50 -18.65 -10.80
C HIS A 199 -11.95 -19.91 -10.06
N ILE A 200 -11.71 -20.01 -8.75
CA ILE A 200 -12.09 -21.15 -7.92
C ILE A 200 -13.47 -20.97 -7.29
N LEU A 201 -13.90 -19.73 -7.00
CA LEU A 201 -15.24 -19.52 -6.46
C LEU A 201 -16.27 -19.83 -7.55
N PRO A 202 -17.19 -20.79 -7.31
CA PRO A 202 -18.20 -21.10 -8.30
C PRO A 202 -19.08 -19.87 -8.53
N ALA A 203 -19.44 -19.62 -9.79
CA ALA A 203 -20.05 -18.36 -10.25
C ALA A 203 -21.32 -17.91 -9.49
N HIS A 204 -21.96 -18.82 -8.74
CA HIS A 204 -23.13 -18.52 -7.92
C HIS A 204 -22.80 -17.94 -6.52
N LEU A 205 -21.53 -17.91 -6.12
CA LEU A 205 -21.05 -17.30 -4.86
C LEU A 205 -20.33 -15.96 -5.08
N VAL A 206 -20.10 -15.58 -6.32
CA VAL A 206 -19.58 -14.26 -6.68
C VAL A 206 -20.78 -13.34 -6.81
N GLU A 207 -20.94 -12.39 -5.87
CA GLU A 207 -21.97 -11.36 -6.00
C GLU A 207 -21.81 -10.66 -7.36
N PRO A 208 -22.86 -10.58 -8.18
CA PRO A 208 -22.77 -9.88 -9.45
C PRO A 208 -22.50 -8.40 -9.19
N LEU A 209 -21.42 -7.87 -9.77
CA LEU A 209 -21.19 -6.42 -9.84
C LEU A 209 -22.41 -5.78 -10.50
N THR A 210 -23.21 -5.06 -9.73
CA THR A 210 -24.37 -4.35 -10.26
C THR A 210 -23.90 -3.12 -11.02
N GLU A 211 -24.64 -2.69 -12.06
CA GLU A 211 -24.30 -1.55 -12.93
C GLU A 211 -24.09 -0.22 -12.19
N HIS A 212 -24.34 -0.15 -10.88
CA HIS A 212 -24.00 0.98 -10.03
C HIS A 212 -22.51 1.08 -9.64
N ASP A 213 -21.71 0.05 -9.92
CA ASP A 213 -20.27 0.01 -9.62
C ASP A 213 -19.38 0.34 -10.85
N ARG A 214 -19.90 1.07 -11.85
CA ARG A 214 -19.17 1.54 -13.04
C ARG A 214 -19.11 3.05 -13.16
#